data_AF-A0A1Q7NDR3-F1
#
_entry.id   AF-A0A1Q7NDR3-F1
#
_cell.length_a   1.000
_cell.length_b   1.000
_cell.length_c   1.000
_cell.angle_alpha   90.00
_cell.angle_beta   90.00
_cell.angle_gamma   90.00
#
_symmetry.space_group_name_H-M   'P 1'
#
loop_
_entity.id
_entity.type
_entity.pdbx_description
1 polymer ?
#
loop_
_entity_poly.entity_id
_entity_poly.type
_entity_poly.pdbx_seq_one_letter_code
_entity_poly.pdbx_strand_id
1 'polypeptide(L)'
;MPILSKGIFYAIRDGPSDIIMEDMTKRGLNIQERSIDDKYNVEAEKGMIYDMDGIGHKVGIRWYFPKDKFTFEQVFDYARLMEERYRKIREETCPD
;
A
#
# COMPACT_ATOMS: atom_id res chain seq x y z
N MET A 1 -7.38 1.19 -15.21
CA MET A 1 -7.76 0.09 -14.30
C MET A 1 -8.92 0.56 -13.43
N PRO A 2 -10.05 -0.15 -13.42
CA PRO A 2 -11.20 0.16 -12.56
C PRO A 2 -10.81 0.21 -11.08
N ILE A 3 -11.48 1.06 -10.29
CA ILE A 3 -11.34 1.07 -8.83
C ILE A 3 -12.39 0.10 -8.27
N LEU A 4 -11.95 -0.90 -7.53
CA LEU A 4 -12.83 -1.86 -6.83
C LEU A 4 -13.25 -1.33 -5.45
N SER A 5 -12.32 -0.69 -4.75
CA SER A 5 -12.58 -0.09 -3.44
C SER A 5 -11.57 1.01 -3.14
N LYS A 6 -11.93 1.95 -2.27
CA LYS A 6 -11.07 3.07 -1.90
C LYS A 6 -11.41 3.55 -0.49
N GLY A 7 -10.38 3.70 0.33
CA GLY A 7 -10.43 4.37 1.63
C GLY A 7 -9.80 5.75 1.59
N ILE A 8 -9.46 6.29 2.77
CA ILE A 8 -8.68 7.53 2.87
C ILE A 8 -7.23 7.22 2.52
N PHE A 9 -6.70 6.10 3.02
CA PHE A 9 -5.28 5.76 2.94
C PHE A 9 -4.94 4.65 1.95
N TYR A 10 -5.94 4.03 1.31
CA TYR A 10 -5.71 2.99 0.31
C TYR A 10 -6.59 3.14 -0.94
N ALA A 11 -6.18 2.52 -2.04
CA ALA A 11 -7.03 2.23 -3.18
C ALA A 11 -6.80 0.79 -3.66
N ILE A 12 -7.87 0.08 -4.01
CA ILE A 12 -7.83 -1.24 -4.65
C ILE A 12 -8.32 -1.10 -6.08
N ARG A 13 -7.54 -1.62 -7.03
CA ARG A 13 -7.81 -1.55 -8.46
C ARG A 13 -7.85 -2.94 -9.07
N ASP A 14 -8.69 -3.09 -10.08
CA ASP A 14 -8.76 -4.31 -10.87
C ASP A 14 -7.74 -4.25 -12.01
N GLY A 15 -6.64 -5.00 -11.86
CA GLY A 15 -5.64 -5.20 -12.89
C GLY A 15 -5.97 -6.39 -13.79
N PRO A 16 -5.22 -6.60 -14.89
CA PRO A 16 -5.46 -7.74 -15.79
C PRO A 16 -5.28 -9.09 -15.08
N SER A 17 -4.12 -9.33 -14.46
CA SER A 17 -3.73 -10.55 -13.74
C SER A 17 -3.82 -10.42 -12.22
N ASP A 18 -3.82 -9.19 -11.72
CA ASP A 18 -3.61 -8.89 -10.30
C ASP A 18 -4.73 -8.00 -9.75
N ILE A 19 -5.01 -8.16 -8.46
CA ILE A 19 -5.70 -7.18 -7.63
C ILE A 19 -4.61 -6.26 -7.08
N ILE A 20 -4.71 -4.96 -7.34
CA ILE A 20 -3.64 -4.02 -7.00
C ILE A 20 -4.08 -3.17 -5.82
N MET A 21 -3.34 -3.26 -4.71
CA MET A 21 -3.51 -2.38 -3.55
C MET A 21 -2.45 -1.28 -3.58
N GLU A 22 -2.85 -0.03 -3.40
CA GLU A 22 -1.97 1.15 -3.40
C GLU A 22 -2.09 1.90 -2.07
N ASP A 23 -0.95 2.23 -1.45
CA ASP A 23 -0.88 3.11 -0.26
C ASP A 23 -0.96 4.57 -0.72
N MET A 24 -2.12 5.19 -0.49
CA MET A 24 -2.42 6.55 -0.93
C MET A 24 -1.64 7.61 -0.14
N THR A 25 -1.09 7.27 1.04
CA THR A 25 -0.23 8.19 1.79
C THR A 25 1.13 8.41 1.13
N LYS A 26 1.52 7.53 0.18
CA LYS A 26 2.79 7.61 -0.57
C LYS A 26 2.60 8.16 -1.98
N ARG A 27 1.45 8.76 -2.27
CA ARG A 27 1.18 9.36 -3.59
C ARG A 27 2.22 10.43 -3.91
N GLY A 28 2.84 10.32 -5.08
CA GLY A 28 3.89 11.24 -5.54
C GLY A 28 5.31 10.78 -5.21
N LEU A 29 5.48 9.65 -4.49
CA LEU A 29 6.77 9.02 -4.31
C LEU A 29 7.21 8.33 -5.61
N ASN A 30 8.47 8.53 -6.01
CA ASN A 30 9.04 7.84 -7.16
C ASN A 30 9.24 6.35 -6.84
N ILE A 31 8.83 5.49 -7.76
CA ILE A 31 9.13 4.06 -7.72
C ILE A 31 10.61 3.90 -8.06
N GLN A 32 11.36 3.26 -7.17
CA GLN A 32 12.79 3.01 -7.34
C GLN A 32 13.09 1.53 -7.54
N GLU A 33 12.22 0.65 -7.04
CA GLU A 33 12.44 -0.79 -7.04
C GLU A 33 11.12 -1.54 -7.21
N ARG A 34 11.22 -2.73 -7.80
CA ARG A 34 10.18 -3.74 -7.80
C ARG A 34 10.78 -5.03 -7.24
N SER A 35 10.21 -5.53 -6.15
CA SER A 35 10.72 -6.70 -5.44
C SER A 35 9.58 -7.45 -4.76
N ILE A 36 9.86 -8.66 -4.25
CA ILE A 36 8.91 -9.32 -3.35
C ILE A 36 8.82 -8.51 -2.03
N ASP A 37 7.60 -8.36 -1.53
CA ASP A 37 7.30 -7.76 -0.24
C ASP A 37 7.36 -8.82 0.87
N ASP A 38 8.04 -8.51 1.97
CA ASP A 38 8.26 -9.49 3.04
C ASP A 38 6.98 -9.80 3.83
N LYS A 39 6.03 -8.85 3.90
CA LYS A 39 4.80 -9.00 4.68
C LYS A 39 3.75 -9.79 3.91
N TYR A 40 3.57 -9.48 2.64
CA TYR A 40 2.51 -10.06 1.81
C TYR A 40 3.01 -11.17 0.89
N ASN A 41 4.33 -11.32 0.72
CA ASN A 41 4.98 -12.29 -0.18
C ASN A 41 4.46 -12.20 -1.63
N VAL A 42 4.26 -10.98 -2.10
CA VAL A 42 3.85 -10.66 -3.48
C VAL A 42 4.79 -9.62 -4.08
N GLU A 43 4.75 -9.47 -5.40
CA GLU A 43 5.48 -8.39 -6.06
C GLU A 43 4.95 -7.03 -5.58
N ALA A 44 5.87 -6.11 -5.29
CA ALA A 44 5.55 -4.77 -4.84
C ALA A 44 6.48 -3.74 -5.46
N GLU A 45 5.92 -2.58 -5.78
CA GLU A 45 6.67 -1.37 -6.10
C GLU A 45 7.01 -0.63 -4.82
N LYS A 46 8.29 -0.31 -4.65
CA LYS A 46 8.83 0.36 -3.47
C LYS A 46 9.50 1.68 -3.85
N GLY A 47 9.41 2.65 -2.95
CA GLY A 47 10.11 3.93 -3.02
C GLY A 47 10.96 4.16 -1.77
N MET A 48 11.59 5.33 -1.70
CA MET A 48 12.46 5.72 -0.59
C MET A 48 11.94 7.01 0.07
N ILE A 49 11.68 6.98 1.36
CA ILE A 49 11.46 8.18 2.18
C ILE A 49 12.70 8.45 3.03
N TYR A 50 12.92 9.70 3.42
CA TYR A 50 14.06 10.07 4.26
C TYR A 50 13.54 10.61 5.59
N ASP A 51 14.17 10.20 6.69
CA ASP A 51 13.90 10.76 8.01
C ASP A 51 14.64 12.11 8.22
N MET A 52 14.57 12.64 9.45
CA MET A 52 15.19 13.92 9.81
C MET A 52 16.71 13.90 9.73
N ASP A 53 17.33 12.73 9.87
CA ASP A 53 18.78 12.54 9.78
C ASP A 53 19.23 12.28 8.33
N GLY A 54 18.29 12.27 7.37
CA GLY A 54 18.54 11.99 5.97
C GLY A 54 18.77 10.50 5.68
N ILE A 55 18.40 9.60 6.61
CA ILE A 55 18.50 8.16 6.40
C ILE A 55 17.32 7.70 5.55
N GLY A 56 17.63 7.00 4.45
CA GLY A 56 16.64 6.47 3.53
C GLY A 56 15.99 5.18 4.04
N HIS A 57 14.66 5.17 4.09
CA HIS A 57 13.83 4.00 4.41
C HIS A 57 13.03 3.58 3.18
N LYS A 58 13.19 2.31 2.79
CA LYS A 58 12.38 1.72 1.72
C LYS A 58 10.95 1.49 2.22
N VAL A 59 9.98 1.91 1.42
CA VAL A 59 8.55 1.76 1.73
C VAL A 59 7.80 1.21 0.53
N GLY A 60 6.84 0.33 0.78
CA GLY A 60 5.92 -0.15 -0.25
C GLY A 60 4.94 0.93 -0.69
N ILE A 61 4.69 1.00 -1.99
CA ILE A 61 3.75 1.94 -2.62
C ILE A 61 2.57 1.15 -3.20
N ARG A 62 2.84 0.09 -3.96
CA ARG A 62 1.82 -0.78 -4.57
C ARG A 62 2.19 -2.23 -4.42
N TRP A 63 1.19 -3.07 -4.19
CA TRP A 63 1.31 -4.52 -4.09
C TRP A 63 0.41 -5.17 -5.14
N TYR A 64 0.93 -6.17 -5.83
CA TYR A 64 0.29 -6.87 -6.93
C TYR A 64 -0.10 -8.28 -6.46
N PHE A 65 -1.38 -8.47 -6.16
CA PHE A 65 -1.88 -9.74 -5.65
C PHE A 65 -2.41 -10.59 -6.80
N PRO A 66 -1.76 -11.72 -7.15
CA PRO A 66 -2.19 -12.54 -8.27
C PRO A 66 -3.60 -13.11 -8.05
N LYS A 67 -4.49 -12.96 -9.03
CA LYS A 67 -5.90 -13.39 -8.94
C LYS A 67 -6.08 -14.91 -8.87
N ASP A 68 -5.06 -15.68 -9.24
CA ASP A 68 -5.02 -17.14 -9.09
C ASP A 68 -4.73 -17.58 -7.65
N LYS A 69 -4.28 -16.66 -6.79
CA LYS A 69 -3.89 -16.94 -5.39
C LYS A 69 -4.66 -16.12 -4.36
N PHE A 70 -5.17 -14.95 -4.73
CA PHE A 70 -5.83 -14.02 -3.82
C PHE A 70 -7.21 -13.64 -4.32
N THR A 71 -8.16 -13.56 -3.39
CA THR A 71 -9.49 -13.00 -3.65
C THR A 71 -9.54 -11.51 -3.30
N PHE A 72 -10.56 -10.82 -3.79
CA PHE A 72 -10.78 -9.41 -3.45
C PHE A 72 -10.96 -9.21 -1.94
N GLU A 73 -11.68 -10.10 -1.26
CA GLU A 73 -11.95 -10.02 0.18
C GLU A 73 -10.66 -10.08 1.00
N GLN A 74 -9.73 -10.96 0.64
CA GLN A 74 -8.42 -11.06 1.30
C GLN A 74 -7.61 -9.76 1.14
N VAL A 75 -7.57 -9.21 -0.07
CA VAL A 75 -6.87 -7.94 -0.34
C VAL A 75 -7.57 -6.77 0.36
N PHE A 76 -8.89 -6.80 0.43
CA PHE A 76 -9.68 -5.81 1.13
C PHE A 76 -9.41 -5.80 2.64
N ASP A 77 -9.26 -6.97 3.27
CA ASP A 77 -8.86 -7.07 4.67
C ASP A 77 -7.47 -6.45 4.93
N TYR A 78 -6.50 -6.69 4.03
CA TYR A 78 -5.19 -6.02 4.13
C TYR A 78 -5.30 -4.50 4.01
N ALA A 79 -6.16 -4.02 3.12
CA ALA A 79 -6.40 -2.59 2.94
C ALA A 79 -7.10 -1.95 4.16
N ARG A 80 -8.03 -2.66 4.80
CA ARG A 80 -8.67 -2.21 6.04
C ARG A 80 -7.67 -2.08 7.19
N LEU A 81 -6.78 -3.05 7.36
CA LEU A 81 -5.72 -2.98 8.36
C LEU A 81 -4.78 -1.79 8.12
N MET A 82 -4.51 -1.45 6.86
CA MET A 82 -3.74 -0.25 6.50
C MET A 82 -4.49 1.04 6.88
N GLU A 83 -5.78 1.13 6.56
CA GLU A 83 -6.65 2.25 6.90
C GLU A 83 -6.71 2.49 8.41
N GLU A 84 -6.95 1.44 9.20
CA GLU A 84 -7.03 1.50 10.67
C GLU A 84 -5.70 1.95 11.28
N ARG A 85 -4.58 1.39 10.80
CA ARG A 85 -3.24 1.78 11.26
C ARG A 85 -2.97 3.27 11.04
N TYR A 86 -3.24 3.78 9.83
CA TYR A 86 -2.98 5.19 9.52
C TYR A 86 -3.97 6.14 10.20
N ARG A 87 -5.21 5.70 10.42
CA ARG A 87 -6.18 6.46 11.21
C ARG A 87 -5.70 6.65 12.64
N LYS A 88 -5.24 5.58 13.28
CA LYS A 88 -4.67 5.63 14.63
C LYS A 88 -3.45 6.56 14.71
N ILE A 89 -2.51 6.44 13.76
CA ILE A 89 -1.35 7.35 13.70
C ILE A 89 -1.82 8.80 13.60
N ARG A 90 -2.78 9.10 12.71
CA ARG A 90 -3.30 10.46 12.53
C ARG A 90 -3.92 11.01 13.82
N GLU A 91 -4.72 10.22 14.51
CA GLU A 91 -5.36 10.59 15.79
C GLU A 91 -4.30 10.86 16.88
N GLU A 92 -3.23 10.06 16.94
CA GLU A 92 -2.14 10.25 17.91
C GLU A 92 -1.25 11.46 17.59
N THR A 93 -1.01 11.77 16.30
CA THR A 93 -0.11 12.85 15.87
C THR A 93 -0.78 14.20 15.67
N CYS A 94 -2.11 14.23 15.58
CA CYS A 94 -2.91 15.45 15.49
C CYS A 94 -3.99 15.42 16.57
N PRO A 95 -3.62 15.57 17.85
CA PRO A 95 -4.60 15.77 18.92
C PRO A 95 -5.32 17.10 18.68
N ASP A 96 -6.63 17.13 18.95
CA ASP A 96 -7.46 18.35 18.91
C ASP A 96 -6.83 19.53 19.68
#